data_AF-A0A820J5E8-F1
#
_entry.id   AF-A0A820J5E8-F1
#
_cell.length_a   1.000
_cell.length_b   1.000
_cell.length_c   1.000
_cell.angle_alpha   90.00
_cell.angle_beta   90.00
_cell.angle_gamma   90.00
#
_symmetry.space_group_name_H-M   'P 1'
#
loop_
_entity.id
_entity.type
_entity.pdbx_description
1 polymer ?
#
loop_
_entity_poly.entity_id
_entity_poly.type
_entity_poly.pdbx_seq_one_letter_code
_entity_poly.pdbx_strand_id
1 'polypeptide(L)'
;CAIPQLMAIATLVQLYNNPLVFTSVVKIRKGLACKLMLNCSDIKQVEYYFSLFISKIEKKIPKYSNINNKQMQELINKSKQLFN
;
A
#
# COMPACT_ATOMS: atom_id res chain seq x y z
N CYS A 1 -6.58 7.73 14.47
CA CYS A 1 -7.06 6.59 13.67
C CYS A 1 -6.26 6.29 12.39
N ALA A 2 -5.53 7.25 11.79
CA ALA A 2 -4.89 7.05 10.49
C ALA A 2 -3.64 6.15 10.50
N ILE A 3 -2.83 6.16 11.57
CA ILE A 3 -1.59 5.36 11.66
C ILE A 3 -1.85 3.85 11.45
N PRO A 4 -2.81 3.20 12.14
CA PRO A 4 -3.14 1.80 11.87
C PRO A 4 -3.57 1.53 10.42
N GLN A 5 -4.31 2.46 9.80
CA GLN A 5 -4.76 2.31 8.41
C GLN A 5 -3.58 2.35 7.43
N LEU A 6 -2.66 3.28 7.62
CA LEU A 6 -1.43 3.35 6.81
C LEU A 6 -0.53 2.13 7.02
N MET A 7 -0.45 1.60 8.24
CA MET A 7 0.27 0.34 8.50
C MET A 7 -0.38 -0.85 7.78
N ALA A 8 -1.71 -0.91 7.72
CA ALA A 8 -2.42 -1.94 6.98
C ALA A 8 -2.09 -1.87 5.48
N ILE A 9 -2.14 -0.68 4.88
CA ILE A 9 -1.79 -0.50 3.46
C ILE A 9 -0.32 -0.81 3.20
N ALA A 10 0.58 -0.35 4.08
CA ALA A 10 2.00 -0.69 4.00
C ALA A 10 2.24 -2.21 4.08
N THR A 11 1.41 -2.93 4.83
CA THR A 11 1.43 -4.40 4.88
C THR A 11 0.92 -4.99 3.57
N LEU A 12 -0.19 -4.50 3.00
CA LEU A 12 -0.67 -4.93 1.68
C LEU A 12 0.40 -4.74 0.59
N VAL A 13 1.19 -3.66 0.64
CA VAL A 13 2.34 -3.46 -0.25
C VAL A 13 3.34 -4.61 -0.13
N GLN A 14 3.62 -5.11 1.07
CA GLN A 14 4.54 -6.25 1.27
C GLN A 14 3.94 -7.58 0.83
N LEU A 15 2.62 -7.75 0.97
CA LEU A 15 1.91 -8.99 0.62
C LEU A 15 1.67 -9.12 -0.89
N TYR A 16 1.38 -8.02 -1.58
CA TYR A 16 0.97 -8.06 -2.98
C TYR A 16 2.08 -8.61 -3.88
N ASN A 17 1.72 -9.62 -4.68
CA ASN A 17 2.60 -10.34 -5.60
C ASN A 17 3.91 -10.83 -4.93
N ASN A 18 3.80 -11.34 -3.69
CA ASN A 18 4.93 -11.84 -2.90
C ASN A 18 4.72 -13.32 -2.53
N PRO A 19 5.49 -14.27 -3.11
CA PRO A 19 5.34 -15.70 -2.80
C PRO A 19 5.73 -16.06 -1.36
N LEU A 20 6.51 -15.21 -0.68
CA LEU A 20 6.90 -15.45 0.72
C LEU A 20 5.71 -15.46 1.69
N VAL A 21 4.56 -14.95 1.28
CA VAL A 21 3.31 -15.01 2.05
C VAL A 21 2.90 -16.46 2.36
N PHE A 22 3.27 -17.41 1.50
CA PHE A 22 2.92 -18.82 1.67
C PHE A 22 3.93 -19.60 2.52
N THR A 23 5.11 -19.05 2.77
CA THR A 23 6.22 -19.78 3.43
C THR A 23 6.76 -19.08 4.67
N SER A 24 6.37 -17.82 4.92
CA SER A 24 6.93 -17.02 6.01
C SER A 24 6.01 -15.89 6.46
N VAL A 25 6.31 -15.33 7.63
CA VAL A 25 5.61 -14.14 8.14
C VAL A 25 6.14 -12.88 7.46
N VAL A 26 5.37 -12.35 6.52
CA VAL A 26 5.63 -11.07 5.86
C VAL A 26 5.15 -9.93 6.76
N LYS A 27 6.06 -9.02 7.11
CA LYS A 27 5.81 -7.88 7.99
C LYS A 27 6.53 -6.63 7.52
N ILE A 28 5.98 -5.45 7.85
CA ILE A 28 6.67 -4.19 7.62
C ILE A 28 7.91 -4.07 8.52
N ARG A 29 8.94 -3.38 8.04
CA ARG A 29 10.17 -3.13 8.84
C ARG A 29 9.86 -2.18 10.00
N LYS A 30 10.42 -2.44 11.18
CA LYS A 30 10.25 -1.59 12.39
C LYS A 30 10.52 -0.10 12.13
N GLY A 31 11.54 0.22 11.33
CA GLY A 31 11.84 1.61 10.95
C GLY A 31 10.74 2.30 10.15
N LEU A 32 10.03 1.58 9.28
CA LEU A 32 8.87 2.12 8.57
C LEU A 32 7.70 2.35 9.54
N ALA A 33 7.46 1.40 10.45
CA ALA A 33 6.42 1.56 11.47
C ALA A 33 6.67 2.81 12.33
N CYS A 34 7.91 2.99 12.82
CA CYS A 34 8.32 4.19 13.56
C CYS A 34 8.14 5.47 12.71
N LYS A 35 8.55 5.45 11.44
CA LYS A 35 8.39 6.59 10.52
C LYS A 35 6.91 6.98 10.35
N LEU A 36 6.00 6.00 10.24
CA LEU A 36 4.57 6.27 10.15
C LEU A 36 4.01 6.83 11.47
N MET A 37 4.44 6.29 12.62
CA MET A 37 4.01 6.77 13.93
C MET A 37 4.43 8.21 14.21
N LEU A 38 5.63 8.62 13.76
CA LEU A 38 6.15 9.96 14.01
C LEU A 38 5.62 11.03 13.04
N ASN A 39 5.34 10.65 11.78
CA ASN A 39 5.10 11.64 10.72
C ASN A 39 3.64 11.75 10.27
N CYS A 40 2.73 10.89 10.74
CA CYS A 40 1.32 10.87 10.29
C CYS A 40 0.39 11.56 11.30
N SER A 41 0.66 12.84 11.57
CA SER A 41 -0.10 13.65 12.54
C SER A 41 -1.11 14.59 11.91
N ASP A 42 -1.03 14.82 10.60
CA ASP A 42 -1.96 15.64 9.82
C ASP A 42 -2.44 14.90 8.58
N ILE A 43 -3.54 15.38 7.99
CA ILE A 43 -4.17 14.73 6.85
C ILE A 43 -3.28 14.75 5.60
N LYS A 44 -2.50 15.81 5.35
CA LYS A 44 -1.62 15.92 4.18
C LYS A 44 -0.56 14.82 4.19
N GLN A 45 -0.01 14.54 5.36
CA GLN A 45 0.95 13.45 5.54
C GLN A 45 0.29 12.08 5.33
N VAL A 46 -0.95 11.91 5.79
CA VAL A 46 -1.72 10.68 5.56
C VAL A 46 -1.96 10.45 4.07
N GLU A 47 -2.38 11.48 3.34
CA GLU A 47 -2.60 11.46 1.89
C GLU A 47 -1.30 11.13 1.13
N TYR A 48 -0.19 11.75 1.53
CA TYR A 48 1.13 11.47 0.99
C TYR A 48 1.51 10.00 1.14
N TYR A 49 1.42 9.44 2.34
CA TYR A 49 1.76 8.03 2.58
C TYR A 49 0.80 7.06 1.90
N PHE A 50 -0.49 7.37 1.89
CA PHE A 50 -1.48 6.59 1.17
C PHE A 50 -1.11 6.51 -0.31
N SER A 51 -0.92 7.67 -0.96
CA SER A 51 -0.58 7.77 -2.39
C SER A 51 0.74 7.08 -2.71
N LEU A 52 1.74 7.22 -1.85
CA LEU A 52 3.02 6.52 -1.94
C LEU A 52 2.84 4.99 -1.94
N PHE A 53 1.99 4.46 -1.06
CA PHE A 53 1.77 3.02 -0.99
C PHE A 53 0.94 2.48 -2.16
N ILE A 54 -0.07 3.21 -2.61
CA ILE A 54 -0.82 2.87 -3.83
C ILE A 54 0.13 2.77 -5.04
N SER A 55 1.01 3.76 -5.24
CA SER A 55 2.00 3.73 -6.33
C SER A 55 2.95 2.53 -6.24
N LYS A 56 3.32 2.10 -5.02
CA LYS A 56 4.15 0.90 -4.83
C LYS A 56 3.41 -0.39 -5.22
N ILE A 57 2.11 -0.46 -4.95
CA ILE A 57 1.29 -1.61 -5.38
C ILE A 57 1.14 -1.61 -6.90
N GLU A 58 0.88 -0.45 -7.50
CA GLU A 58 0.76 -0.29 -8.96
C GLU A 58 1.99 -0.84 -9.70
N LYS A 59 3.19 -0.53 -9.21
CA LYS A 59 4.46 -1.02 -9.78
C LYS A 59 4.66 -2.53 -9.68
N LYS A 60 3.91 -3.20 -8.81
CA LYS A 60 3.97 -4.66 -8.62
C LYS A 60 2.96 -5.43 -9.46
N ILE A 61 2.05 -4.74 -10.15
CA ILE A 61 1.06 -5.37 -11.03
C ILE A 61 1.80 -6.08 -12.17
N PRO A 62 1.57 -7.39 -12.39
CA PRO A 62 2.18 -8.12 -13.50
C PRO A 62 1.81 -7.50 -14.84
N LYS A 63 2.78 -7.39 -15.76
CA LYS A 63 2.54 -6.85 -17.11
C LYS A 63 1.68 -7.76 -17.98
N TYR A 64 1.72 -9.07 -17.75
CA TYR A 64 0.84 -10.03 -18.43
C TYR A 64 -0.55 -10.00 -17.81
N SER A 65 -1.60 -10.24 -18.61
CA SER A 65 -2.97 -10.28 -18.08
C SER A 65 -3.13 -11.45 -17.12
N ASN A 66 -3.50 -11.16 -15.88
CA ASN A 66 -4.19 -12.10 -15.02
C ASN A 66 -5.64 -11.61 -14.85
N ILE A 67 -6.53 -12.51 -14.41
CA ILE A 67 -7.97 -12.24 -14.25
C ILE A 67 -8.24 -11.00 -13.39
N ASN A 68 -7.36 -10.70 -12.44
CA ASN A 68 -7.57 -9.65 -11.43
C ASN A 68 -6.91 -8.31 -11.80
N ASN A 69 -6.04 -8.24 -12.80
CA ASN A 69 -5.30 -7.02 -13.14
C ASN A 69 -6.22 -5.86 -13.50
N LYS A 70 -7.30 -6.12 -14.24
CA LYS A 70 -8.28 -5.09 -14.62
C LYS A 70 -8.96 -4.49 -13.40
N GLN A 71 -9.42 -5.33 -12.47
CA GLN A 71 -10.03 -4.91 -11.21
C GLN A 71 -9.03 -4.13 -10.35
N MET A 72 -7.78 -4.59 -10.29
CA MET A 72 -6.74 -3.93 -9.51
C MET A 72 -6.43 -2.53 -10.05
N GLN A 73 -6.33 -2.38 -11.37
CA GLN A 73 -6.13 -1.08 -12.01
C GLN A 73 -7.32 -0.13 -11.75
N GLU A 74 -8.55 -0.64 -11.78
CA GLU A 74 -9.74 0.15 -11.45
C GLU A 74 -9.70 0.64 -9.99
N LEU A 75 -9.34 -0.21 -9.03
CA LEU A 75 -9.20 0.17 -7.63
C LEU A 75 -8.10 1.23 -7.43
N ILE A 76 -6.97 1.10 -8.13
CA ILE A 76 -5.92 2.11 -8.08
C ILE A 76 -6.41 3.45 -8.63
N ASN A 77 -7.10 3.45 -9.77
CA ASN A 77 -7.64 4.66 -10.36
C ASN A 77 -8.66 5.34 -9.42
N LYS A 78 -9.57 4.57 -8.82
CA LYS A 78 -10.48 5.06 -7.78
C LYS A 78 -9.72 5.66 -6.60
N SER A 79 -8.68 4.98 -6.13
CA SER A 79 -7.88 5.47 -4.99
C SER A 79 -7.12 6.76 -5.27
N LYS A 80 -6.69 6.99 -6.53
CA LYS A 80 -6.06 8.23 -6.97
C LYS A 80 -7.05 9.39 -7.07
N GLN A 81 -8.32 9.11 -7.33
CA GLN A 81 -9.38 10.13 -7.40
C GLN A 81 -9.82 10.64 -6.02
N LEU A 82 -9.53 9.91 -4.93
CA LEU A 82 -9.96 10.28 -3.57
C LEU A 82 -9.29 11.53 -2.99
N PHE A 83 -8.15 11.95 -3.54
CA PHE A 83 -7.34 13.07 -3.01
C PHE A 83 -7.11 14.17 -4.06
N ASN A 84 -7.96 14.21 -5.09
CA ASN A 84 -8.03 15.30 -6.07
C ASN A 84 -9.14 16.28 -5.72
#